data_AF-A0A9D5HW49-F1
#
_entry.id   AF-A0A9D5HW49-F1
#
_cell.length_a   1.000
_cell.length_b   1.000
_cell.length_c   1.000
_cell.angle_alpha   90.00
_cell.angle_beta   90.00
_cell.angle_gamma   90.00
#
_symmetry.space_group_name_H-M   'P 1'
#
loop_
_entity.id
_entity.type
_entity.pdbx_description
1 polymer ?
#
loop_
_entity_poly.entity_id
_entity_poly.type
_entity_poly.pdbx_seq_one_letter_code
_entity_poly.pdbx_strand_id
1 'polypeptide(L)'
;MFGTINIEDQVNVSPSELNHFSESPSLDLQSNSDYKVTDPLAILRKRINDKYLNKVVKNAGLMISFIGFDDIGHAEIDDDGGLLYSVTFKMIAFKPYIGEIIEGVVIGSDSTGLTVSLGFFNDVKIPCSDLREPKSIDSNTKLWSWEYENHKLYYFIDSTIRFRVSNVVFNGQAHDSGLPSMVILGNVQSDGLGMISWWT
;
A
#
# COMPACT_ATOMS: atom_id res chain seq x y z
N MET A 1 1.50 -5.79 9.26
CA MET A 1 1.65 -4.72 8.25
C MET A 1 0.40 -4.51 7.41
N PHE A 2 -0.51 -5.48 7.27
CA PHE A 2 -1.80 -5.29 6.60
C PHE A 2 -2.92 -5.14 7.63
N GLY A 3 -3.90 -4.31 7.33
CA GLY A 3 -5.08 -4.12 8.16
C GLY A 3 -6.33 -3.86 7.33
N THR A 4 -7.49 -4.15 7.90
CA THR A 4 -8.78 -3.76 7.34
C THR A 4 -9.06 -2.30 7.69
N ILE A 5 -9.49 -1.53 6.70
CA ILE A 5 -9.99 -0.17 6.89
C ILE A 5 -11.45 -0.09 6.45
N ASN A 6 -12.24 0.71 7.15
CA ASN A 6 -13.58 1.09 6.73
C ASN A 6 -13.49 2.47 6.08
N ILE A 7 -14.08 2.62 4.91
CA ILE A 7 -14.17 3.89 4.18
C ILE A 7 -15.64 4.20 3.95
N GLU A 8 -16.02 5.43 4.30
CA GLU A 8 -17.28 6.06 3.90
C GLU A 8 -17.00 6.96 2.70
N ASP A 9 -17.76 6.78 1.62
CA ASP A 9 -17.57 7.55 0.40
C ASP A 9 -18.88 7.67 -0.40
N GLN A 10 -18.90 8.61 -1.34
CA GLN A 10 -19.99 8.73 -2.31
C GLN A 10 -19.53 8.24 -3.68
N VAL A 11 -20.30 7.32 -4.26
CA VAL A 11 -20.01 6.70 -5.55
C VAL A 11 -21.11 7.09 -6.54
N ASN A 12 -20.73 7.86 -7.56
CA ASN A 12 -21.62 8.19 -8.67
C ASN A 12 -21.71 7.00 -9.64
N VAL A 13 -22.93 6.67 -10.06
CA VAL A 13 -23.28 5.77 -11.16
C VAL A 13 -23.99 6.57 -12.24
N SER A 14 -23.42 6.57 -13.46
CA SER A 14 -23.95 7.38 -14.55
C SER A 14 -25.25 6.81 -15.14
N PRO A 15 -26.12 7.63 -15.76
CA PRO A 15 -27.40 7.18 -16.30
C PRO A 15 -27.30 6.00 -17.29
N SER A 16 -26.24 5.96 -18.09
CA SER A 16 -26.01 4.89 -19.07
C SER A 16 -25.79 3.51 -18.43
N GLU A 17 -25.30 3.48 -17.19
CA GLU A 17 -25.05 2.27 -16.41
C GLU A 17 -26.28 1.82 -15.60
N LEU A 18 -27.29 2.69 -15.44
CA LEU A 18 -28.52 2.41 -14.69
C LEU A 18 -29.45 1.39 -15.36
N ASN A 19 -29.33 1.20 -16.68
CA ASN A 19 -30.10 0.20 -17.41
C ASN A 19 -29.91 -1.22 -16.83
N HIS A 20 -28.79 -1.47 -16.14
CA HIS A 20 -28.47 -2.74 -15.50
C HIS A 20 -29.07 -2.91 -14.08
N PHE A 21 -29.72 -1.88 -13.51
CA PHE A 21 -30.30 -1.91 -12.16
C PHE A 21 -31.77 -2.35 -12.12
N SER A 22 -32.44 -2.49 -13.28
CA SER A 22 -33.91 -2.63 -13.34
C SER A 22 -34.47 -4.06 -13.28
N GLU A 23 -33.63 -5.10 -13.32
CA GLU A 23 -34.11 -6.48 -13.23
C GLU A 23 -34.03 -6.99 -11.78
N SER A 24 -35.18 -6.98 -11.11
CA SER A 24 -35.36 -7.74 -9.87
C SER A 24 -35.22 -9.24 -10.19
N PRO A 25 -34.50 -10.06 -9.40
CA PRO A 25 -34.43 -11.48 -9.66
C PRO A 25 -35.79 -12.11 -9.34
N SER A 26 -36.60 -12.40 -10.36
CA SER A 26 -37.68 -13.37 -10.19
C SER A 26 -37.04 -14.75 -10.00
N LEU A 27 -37.49 -15.46 -8.95
CA LEU A 27 -37.09 -16.83 -8.66
C LEU A 27 -37.72 -17.78 -9.70
N ASP A 28 -37.23 -17.74 -10.93
CA ASP A 28 -37.63 -18.67 -11.98
C ASP A 28 -36.52 -19.70 -12.19
N LEU A 29 -36.75 -20.89 -11.64
CA LEU A 29 -35.97 -22.09 -11.91
C LEU A 29 -36.09 -22.44 -13.40
N GLN A 30 -34.92 -22.61 -14.03
CA GLN A 30 -34.65 -23.14 -15.38
C GLN A 30 -34.65 -22.12 -16.53
N SER A 31 -33.45 -21.65 -16.90
CA SER A 31 -32.92 -21.81 -18.27
C SER A 31 -31.47 -21.35 -18.37
N ASN A 32 -30.72 -22.06 -19.20
CA ASN A 32 -29.31 -21.88 -19.49
C ASN A 32 -29.17 -20.77 -20.56
N SER A 33 -28.69 -19.59 -20.17
CA SER A 33 -28.20 -18.55 -21.10
C SER A 33 -27.30 -17.55 -20.37
N ASP A 34 -26.28 -17.04 -21.06
CA ASP A 34 -25.40 -15.95 -20.64
C ASP A 34 -26.19 -14.69 -20.24
N TYR A 35 -26.60 -14.58 -18.97
CA TYR A 35 -27.20 -13.37 -18.42
C TYR A 35 -26.08 -12.43 -17.95
N LYS A 36 -25.66 -11.50 -18.83
CA LYS A 36 -24.90 -10.29 -18.45
C LYS A 36 -25.83 -9.29 -17.76
N VAL A 37 -26.34 -9.64 -16.58
CA VAL A 37 -26.89 -8.66 -15.65
C VAL A 37 -25.72 -8.17 -14.82
N THR A 38 -25.23 -6.96 -15.10
CA THR A 38 -24.17 -6.37 -14.28
C THR A 38 -24.80 -5.94 -12.96
N ASP A 39 -24.68 -6.79 -11.93
CA ASP A 39 -25.13 -6.52 -10.57
C ASP A 39 -24.78 -5.07 -10.15
N PRO A 40 -25.75 -4.26 -9.66
CA PRO A 40 -25.52 -2.95 -9.04
C PRO A 40 -24.26 -2.87 -8.17
N LEU A 41 -24.02 -3.93 -7.38
CA LEU A 41 -22.86 -4.03 -6.50
C LEU A 41 -21.54 -4.17 -7.27
N ALA A 42 -21.57 -4.81 -8.44
CA ALA A 42 -20.40 -4.92 -9.31
C ALA A 42 -20.00 -3.56 -9.90
N ILE A 43 -20.97 -2.70 -10.23
CA ILE A 43 -20.69 -1.33 -10.72
C ILE A 43 -20.08 -0.49 -9.60
N LEU A 44 -20.68 -0.49 -8.40
CA LEU A 44 -20.15 0.23 -7.24
C LEU A 44 -18.74 -0.27 -6.87
N ARG A 45 -18.53 -1.60 -6.84
CA ARG A 45 -17.23 -2.20 -6.56
C ARG A 45 -16.19 -1.80 -7.59
N LYS A 46 -16.56 -1.77 -8.88
CA LYS A 46 -15.66 -1.33 -9.95
C LYS A 46 -15.21 0.12 -9.72
N ARG A 47 -16.14 1.03 -9.45
CA ARG A 47 -15.84 2.45 -9.16
C ARG A 47 -14.93 2.60 -7.93
N ILE A 48 -15.20 1.84 -6.87
CA ILE A 48 -14.35 1.82 -5.67
C ILE A 48 -12.94 1.32 -6.02
N ASN A 49 -12.81 0.23 -6.77
CA ASN A 49 -11.51 -0.26 -7.20
C ASN A 49 -10.77 0.78 -8.05
N ASP A 50 -11.43 1.39 -9.03
CA ASP A 50 -10.85 2.43 -9.88
C ASP A 50 -10.40 3.65 -9.05
N LYS A 51 -11.15 3.99 -7.99
CA LYS A 51 -10.86 5.11 -7.10
C LYS A 51 -9.75 4.80 -6.10
N TYR A 52 -9.68 3.60 -5.53
CA TYR A 52 -8.84 3.30 -4.37
C TYR A 52 -7.73 2.29 -4.63
N LEU A 53 -7.92 1.28 -5.48
CA LEU A 53 -6.97 0.18 -5.65
C LEU A 53 -5.59 0.68 -6.09
N ASN A 54 -4.53 0.19 -5.44
CA ASN A 54 -3.14 0.62 -5.64
C ASN A 54 -2.89 2.12 -5.41
N LYS A 55 -3.79 2.82 -4.70
CA LYS A 55 -3.59 4.22 -4.32
C LYS A 55 -3.30 4.33 -2.84
N VAL A 56 -2.48 5.32 -2.50
CA VAL A 56 -2.20 5.68 -1.12
C VAL A 56 -3.31 6.60 -0.62
N VAL A 57 -3.95 6.19 0.46
CA VAL A 57 -4.91 7.02 1.21
C VAL A 57 -4.20 7.53 2.46
N LYS A 58 -4.20 8.86 2.63
CA LYS A 58 -3.53 9.52 3.76
C LYS A 58 -4.01 8.92 5.09
N ASN A 59 -3.06 8.60 5.97
CA ASN A 59 -3.30 7.97 7.29
C ASN A 59 -3.91 6.55 7.25
N ALA A 60 -4.21 5.99 6.07
CA ALA A 60 -4.76 4.65 5.91
C ALA A 60 -3.78 3.68 5.22
N GLY A 61 -2.87 4.15 4.38
CA GLY A 61 -1.84 3.33 3.74
C GLY A 61 -2.09 3.10 2.24
N LEU A 62 -1.43 2.10 1.66
CA LEU A 62 -1.64 1.69 0.27
C LEU A 62 -2.80 0.70 0.19
N MET A 63 -3.81 0.96 -0.63
CA MET A 63 -4.97 0.08 -0.77
C MET A 63 -4.66 -1.12 -1.66
N ILE A 64 -4.93 -2.32 -1.16
CA ILE A 64 -4.53 -3.58 -1.81
C ILE A 64 -5.73 -4.33 -2.38
N SER A 65 -6.84 -4.38 -1.65
CA SER A 65 -7.99 -5.17 -2.11
C SER A 65 -9.29 -4.71 -1.47
N PHE A 66 -10.36 -4.77 -2.24
CA PHE A 66 -11.73 -4.62 -1.75
C PHE A 66 -12.19 -5.91 -1.05
N ILE A 67 -12.78 -5.78 0.14
CA ILE A 67 -13.32 -6.90 0.91
C ILE A 67 -14.82 -7.04 0.66
N GLY A 68 -15.58 -5.96 0.86
CA GLY A 68 -17.03 -6.01 0.83
C GLY A 68 -17.66 -4.68 1.25
N PHE A 69 -18.94 -4.54 0.99
CA PHE A 69 -19.76 -3.45 1.50
C PHE A 69 -20.19 -3.76 2.93
N ASP A 70 -20.13 -2.76 3.80
CA ASP A 70 -20.73 -2.79 5.13
C ASP A 70 -22.13 -2.17 5.11
N ASP A 71 -22.31 -1.09 4.35
CA ASP A 71 -23.59 -0.41 4.19
C ASP A 71 -23.68 0.26 2.81
N ILE A 72 -24.90 0.29 2.25
CA ILE A 72 -25.22 0.99 1.01
C ILE A 72 -26.51 1.77 1.27
N GLY A 73 -26.36 3.08 1.44
CA GLY A 73 -27.45 4.00 1.65
C GLY A 73 -28.26 4.27 0.39
N HIS A 74 -29.28 5.12 0.54
CA HIS A 74 -30.08 5.58 -0.58
C HIS A 74 -29.23 6.42 -1.55
N ALA A 75 -29.56 6.29 -2.85
CA ALA A 75 -28.95 7.11 -3.88
C ALA A 75 -29.71 8.42 -4.05
N GLU A 76 -28.95 9.52 -4.13
CA GLU A 76 -29.48 10.82 -4.54
C GLU A 76 -29.29 10.99 -6.04
N ILE A 77 -30.19 11.72 -6.70
CA ILE A 77 -30.07 12.02 -8.13
C ILE A 77 -29.15 13.24 -8.26
N ASP A 78 -28.11 13.15 -9.08
CA ASP A 78 -27.22 14.27 -9.40
C ASP A 78 -27.80 15.18 -10.50
N ASP A 79 -27.14 16.32 -10.75
CA ASP A 79 -27.60 17.32 -11.72
C ASP A 79 -27.65 16.81 -13.17
N ASP A 80 -26.91 15.74 -13.49
CA ASP A 80 -26.82 15.10 -14.81
C ASP A 80 -27.72 13.84 -14.91
N GLY A 81 -28.55 13.59 -13.89
CA GLY A 81 -29.48 12.45 -13.81
C GLY A 81 -28.83 11.12 -13.36
N GLY A 82 -27.57 11.15 -12.95
CA GLY A 82 -26.86 10.02 -12.34
C GLY A 82 -27.32 9.75 -10.90
N LEU A 83 -26.87 8.63 -10.35
CA LEU A 83 -27.17 8.22 -8.97
C LEU A 83 -25.93 8.26 -8.10
N LEU A 84 -26.00 9.02 -7.01
CA LEU A 84 -24.94 9.16 -6.02
C LEU A 84 -25.24 8.29 -4.80
N TYR A 85 -24.59 7.13 -4.72
CA TYR A 85 -24.75 6.20 -3.60
C TYR A 85 -23.82 6.58 -2.46
N SER A 86 -24.38 6.73 -1.25
CA SER A 86 -23.58 6.78 -0.02
C SER A 86 -23.23 5.35 0.39
N VAL A 87 -21.94 5.01 0.43
CA VAL A 87 -21.49 3.64 0.70
C VAL A 87 -20.47 3.61 1.83
N THR A 88 -20.58 2.59 2.67
CA THR A 88 -19.54 2.18 3.62
C THR A 88 -18.98 0.85 3.17
N PHE A 89 -17.67 0.74 3.01
CA PHE A 89 -17.04 -0.49 2.56
C PHE A 89 -15.69 -0.73 3.22
N LYS A 90 -15.26 -2.00 3.16
CA LYS A 90 -14.01 -2.49 3.72
C LYS A 90 -12.96 -2.72 2.65
N MET A 91 -11.74 -2.28 2.91
CA MET A 91 -10.56 -2.62 2.11
C MET A 91 -9.43 -3.16 2.98
N ILE A 92 -8.59 -4.01 2.38
CA ILE A 92 -7.27 -4.34 2.91
C ILE A 92 -6.31 -3.22 2.51
N ALA A 93 -5.64 -2.64 3.51
CA ALA A 93 -4.59 -1.67 3.31
C ALA A 93 -3.25 -2.22 3.81
N PHE A 94 -2.18 -1.95 3.06
CA PHE A 94 -0.82 -2.03 3.56
C PHE A 94 -0.52 -0.77 4.39
N LYS A 95 -0.48 -0.95 5.71
CA LYS A 95 -0.33 0.09 6.72
C LYS A 95 0.61 -0.42 7.83
N PRO A 96 1.93 -0.38 7.60
CA PRO A 96 2.87 -0.71 8.64
C PRO A 96 2.78 0.30 9.80
N TYR A 97 3.11 -0.14 11.01
CA TYR A 97 3.07 0.70 12.20
C TYR A 97 4.48 0.97 12.74
N ILE A 98 4.65 2.11 13.43
CA ILE A 98 5.92 2.46 14.07
C ILE A 98 6.27 1.39 15.11
N GLY A 99 7.49 0.87 15.03
CA GLY A 99 7.98 -0.22 15.87
C GLY A 99 7.84 -1.61 15.25
N GLU A 100 7.08 -1.76 14.16
CA GLU A 100 6.98 -3.03 13.43
C GLU A 100 8.34 -3.45 12.87
N ILE A 101 8.67 -4.74 12.97
CA ILE A 101 9.89 -5.30 12.38
C ILE A 101 9.52 -5.98 11.07
N ILE A 102 10.19 -5.60 9.98
CA ILE A 102 9.90 -6.06 8.62
C ILE A 102 11.20 -6.54 7.98
N GLU A 103 11.09 -7.56 7.13
CA GLU A 103 12.16 -8.02 6.26
C GLU A 103 11.90 -7.56 4.83
N GLY A 104 12.96 -7.11 4.16
CA GLY A 104 12.93 -6.69 2.76
C GLY A 104 14.26 -6.97 2.09
N VAL A 105 14.38 -6.56 0.84
CA VAL A 105 15.61 -6.71 0.04
C VAL A 105 16.23 -5.34 -0.20
N VAL A 106 17.53 -5.20 0.06
CA VAL A 106 18.25 -3.97 -0.27
C VAL A 106 18.35 -3.87 -1.80
N ILE A 107 17.72 -2.86 -2.39
CA ILE A 107 17.74 -2.62 -3.84
C ILE A 107 18.60 -1.42 -4.23
N GLY A 108 19.13 -0.67 -3.26
CA GLY A 108 20.01 0.46 -3.52
C GLY A 108 20.73 0.93 -2.27
N SER A 109 21.89 1.55 -2.49
CA SER A 109 22.74 2.13 -1.45
C SER A 109 23.40 3.39 -1.99
N ASP A 110 23.30 4.50 -1.25
CA ASP A 110 23.90 5.78 -1.61
C ASP A 110 24.31 6.56 -0.33
N SER A 111 24.81 7.79 -0.48
CA SER A 111 25.25 8.60 0.66
C SER A 111 24.12 8.98 1.64
N THR A 112 22.85 8.86 1.23
CA THR A 112 21.69 9.15 2.09
C THR A 112 21.25 7.93 2.90
N GLY A 113 21.61 6.72 2.48
CA GLY A 113 21.31 5.48 3.20
C GLY A 113 21.01 4.31 2.26
N LEU A 114 20.08 3.45 2.68
CA LEU A 114 19.66 2.27 1.94
C LEU A 114 18.23 2.43 1.40
N THR A 115 18.00 1.87 0.22
CA THR A 115 16.67 1.69 -0.36
C THR A 115 16.28 0.21 -0.28
N VAL A 116 15.11 -0.07 0.25
CA VAL A 116 14.63 -1.43 0.51
C VAL A 116 13.33 -1.67 -0.27
N SER A 117 13.21 -2.85 -0.86
CA SER A 117 11.98 -3.33 -1.48
C SER A 117 11.32 -4.39 -0.61
N LEU A 118 9.99 -4.32 -0.52
CA LEU A 118 9.13 -5.37 0.04
C LEU A 118 8.50 -6.23 -1.07
N GLY A 119 9.00 -6.13 -2.31
CA GLY A 119 8.46 -6.78 -3.51
C GLY A 119 7.35 -5.99 -4.17
N PHE A 120 6.25 -5.72 -3.45
CA PHE A 120 5.11 -4.93 -3.97
C PHE A 120 5.21 -3.42 -3.65
N PHE A 121 6.16 -3.03 -2.82
CA PHE A 121 6.35 -1.66 -2.35
C PHE A 121 7.85 -1.34 -2.24
N ASN A 122 8.30 -0.27 -2.90
CA ASN A 122 9.72 0.07 -3.04
C ASN A 122 10.13 1.35 -2.31
N ASP A 123 9.17 2.13 -1.80
CA ASP A 123 9.42 3.40 -1.14
C ASP A 123 9.77 3.20 0.35
N VAL A 124 10.72 2.30 0.63
CA VAL A 124 11.28 2.07 1.97
C VAL A 124 12.71 2.59 2.02
N LYS A 125 13.01 3.44 3.00
CA LYS A 125 14.32 4.04 3.19
C LYS A 125 14.83 3.77 4.60
N ILE A 126 16.11 3.42 4.70
CA ILE A 126 16.85 3.39 5.96
C ILE A 126 17.90 4.50 5.86
N PRO A 127 17.65 5.68 6.46
CA PRO A 127 18.59 6.79 6.40
C PRO A 127 19.95 6.41 6.98
N CYS A 128 21.03 7.02 6.49
CA CYS A 128 22.38 6.74 6.97
C CYS A 128 22.53 7.04 8.49
N SER A 129 21.78 7.99 9.04
CA SER A 129 21.70 8.27 10.48
C SER A 129 21.17 7.08 11.30
N ASP A 130 20.35 6.24 10.68
CA ASP A 130 19.65 5.12 11.31
C ASP A 130 20.30 3.74 11.01
N LEU A 131 21.47 3.77 10.38
CA LEU A 131 22.36 2.61 10.26
C LEU A 131 23.13 2.36 11.56
N ARG A 132 23.64 1.14 11.72
CA ARG A 132 24.35 0.71 12.93
C ARG A 132 25.73 1.35 12.99
N GLU A 133 26.14 1.77 14.18
CA GLU A 133 27.44 2.38 14.42
C GLU A 133 28.45 1.38 15.01
N PRO A 134 29.75 1.54 14.75
CA PRO A 134 30.39 2.50 13.83
C PRO A 134 30.15 2.13 12.35
N LYS A 135 29.76 3.10 11.52
CA LYS A 135 29.55 2.87 10.07
C LYS A 135 30.60 3.52 9.18
N SER A 136 30.85 2.91 8.02
CA SER A 136 31.62 3.53 6.93
C SER A 136 30.98 3.26 5.57
N ILE A 137 31.15 4.19 4.63
CA ILE A 137 30.70 4.02 3.24
C ILE A 137 31.92 3.91 2.33
N ASP A 138 31.92 2.93 1.44
CA ASP A 138 32.95 2.82 0.42
C ASP A 138 32.72 3.87 -0.69
N SER A 139 33.73 4.70 -0.96
CA SER A 139 33.60 5.81 -1.90
C SER A 139 33.33 5.38 -3.34
N ASN A 140 33.75 4.17 -3.74
CA ASN A 140 33.65 3.67 -5.10
C ASN A 140 32.33 2.92 -5.32
N THR A 141 32.01 1.98 -4.44
CA THR A 141 30.83 1.09 -4.54
C THR A 141 29.58 1.70 -3.90
N LYS A 142 29.72 2.74 -3.08
CA LYS A 142 28.65 3.35 -2.26
C LYS A 142 27.96 2.37 -1.32
N LEU A 143 28.60 1.24 -1.01
CA LEU A 143 28.10 0.28 -0.04
C LEU A 143 28.40 0.77 1.37
N TRP A 144 27.37 0.75 2.21
CA TRP A 144 27.54 0.94 3.64
C TRP A 144 28.07 -0.33 4.30
N SER A 145 28.82 -0.15 5.37
CA SER A 145 29.29 -1.22 6.24
C SER A 145 29.19 -0.80 7.70
N TRP A 146 28.99 -1.79 8.56
CA TRP A 146 29.07 -1.69 10.00
C TRP A 146 30.36 -2.36 10.48
N GLU A 147 31.15 -1.67 11.29
CA GLU A 147 32.40 -2.16 11.86
C GLU A 147 32.12 -2.86 13.21
N TYR A 148 32.37 -4.16 13.26
CA TYR A 148 32.17 -4.99 14.45
C TYR A 148 33.42 -5.83 14.75
N GLU A 149 34.02 -5.65 15.92
CA GLU A 149 35.22 -6.41 16.36
C GLU A 149 36.31 -6.50 15.28
N ASN A 150 36.65 -5.37 14.64
CA ASN A 150 37.60 -5.26 13.52
C ASN A 150 37.19 -5.94 12.20
N HIS A 151 35.95 -6.42 12.09
CA HIS A 151 35.37 -6.92 10.86
C HIS A 151 34.44 -5.88 10.24
N LYS A 152 34.41 -5.83 8.90
CA LYS A 152 33.45 -5.00 8.16
C LYS A 152 32.30 -5.86 7.65
N LEU A 153 31.12 -5.58 8.17
CA LEU A 153 29.88 -6.23 7.78
C LEU A 153 29.14 -5.31 6.80
N TYR A 154 29.06 -5.70 5.53
CA TYR A 154 28.49 -4.87 4.47
C TYR A 154 26.98 -5.05 4.35
N TYR A 155 26.29 -3.97 4.01
CA TYR A 155 24.91 -3.99 3.54
C TYR A 155 24.90 -4.26 2.03
N PHE A 156 24.87 -5.54 1.65
CA PHE A 156 24.90 -5.93 0.24
C PHE A 156 23.56 -5.65 -0.45
N ILE A 157 23.63 -5.17 -1.69
CA ILE A 157 22.48 -5.11 -2.61
C ILE A 157 22.02 -6.55 -2.92
N ASP A 158 20.74 -6.71 -3.22
CA ASP A 158 20.06 -7.99 -3.49
C ASP A 158 20.10 -8.98 -2.33
N SER A 159 20.32 -8.49 -1.11
CA SER A 159 20.37 -9.30 0.10
C SER A 159 19.29 -8.87 1.10
N THR A 160 18.82 -9.83 1.90
CA THR A 160 17.73 -9.60 2.86
C THR A 160 18.21 -8.80 4.07
N ILE A 161 17.45 -7.76 4.40
CA ILE A 161 17.65 -6.90 5.56
C ILE A 161 16.41 -6.92 6.45
N ARG A 162 16.62 -7.01 7.76
CA ARG A 162 15.58 -6.84 8.78
C ARG A 162 15.69 -5.46 9.38
N PHE A 163 14.62 -4.68 9.37
CA PHE A 163 14.61 -3.33 9.92
C PHE A 163 13.36 -3.10 10.77
N ARG A 164 13.45 -2.14 11.68
CA ARG A 164 12.31 -1.66 12.46
C ARG A 164 11.77 -0.39 11.82
N VAL A 165 10.46 -0.31 11.60
CA VAL A 165 9.79 0.90 11.11
C VAL A 165 9.93 2.00 12.16
N SER A 166 10.57 3.11 11.79
CA SER A 166 10.70 4.30 12.63
C SER A 166 9.60 5.32 12.34
N ASN A 167 9.18 5.45 11.09
CA ASN A 167 8.15 6.40 10.69
C ASN A 167 7.46 6.00 9.37
N VAL A 168 6.26 6.54 9.13
CA VAL A 168 5.52 6.42 7.87
C VAL A 168 5.08 7.81 7.44
N VAL A 169 5.63 8.29 6.33
CA VAL A 169 5.39 9.64 5.82
C VAL A 169 4.41 9.59 4.65
N PHE A 170 3.38 10.44 4.68
CA PHE A 170 2.41 10.59 3.59
C PHE A 170 2.56 11.95 2.91
N ASN A 171 2.89 11.95 1.62
CA ASN A 171 3.05 13.16 0.83
C ASN A 171 1.74 13.47 0.08
N GLY A 172 1.07 14.57 0.43
CA GLY A 172 -0.25 14.92 -0.11
C GLY A 172 -0.25 15.44 -1.55
N GLN A 173 0.91 15.73 -2.14
CA GLN A 173 1.04 16.30 -3.50
C GLN A 173 2.00 15.49 -4.40
N ALA A 174 1.93 14.17 -4.31
CA ALA A 174 2.79 13.27 -5.08
C ALA A 174 2.63 13.43 -6.61
N HIS A 175 1.42 13.76 -7.09
CA HIS A 175 1.12 13.81 -8.52
C HIS A 175 1.88 14.92 -9.28
N ASP A 176 2.19 16.05 -8.64
CA ASP A 176 2.85 17.18 -9.32
C ASP A 176 4.36 17.24 -9.06
N SER A 177 4.83 16.60 -7.98
CA SER A 177 6.22 16.70 -7.51
C SER A 177 7.09 15.49 -7.87
N GLY A 178 6.50 14.40 -8.38
CA GLY A 178 7.21 13.15 -8.64
C GLY A 178 7.69 12.41 -7.37
N LEU A 179 7.31 12.91 -6.20
CA LEU A 179 7.64 12.29 -4.91
C LEU A 179 6.67 11.14 -4.61
N PRO A 180 7.12 10.05 -3.97
CA PRO A 180 6.24 8.97 -3.55
C PRO A 180 5.15 9.46 -2.61
N SER A 181 3.91 8.96 -2.78
CA SER A 181 2.77 9.34 -1.92
C SER A 181 2.91 8.82 -0.48
N MET A 182 3.66 7.73 -0.30
CA MET A 182 3.94 7.11 0.99
C MET A 182 5.41 6.69 1.01
N VAL A 183 6.12 6.99 2.09
CA VAL A 183 7.50 6.53 2.33
C VAL A 183 7.58 5.91 3.71
N ILE A 184 8.15 4.71 3.80
CA ILE A 184 8.42 4.03 5.07
C ILE A 184 9.86 4.30 5.44
N LEU A 185 10.07 4.82 6.65
CA LEU A 185 11.41 4.98 7.23
C LEU A 185 11.69 3.82 8.18
N GLY A 186 12.88 3.25 8.07
CA GLY A 186 13.36 2.15 8.91
C GLY A 186 14.66 2.51 9.63
N ASN A 187 14.97 1.73 10.67
CA ASN A 187 16.26 1.75 11.38
C ASN A 187 16.75 0.32 11.64
N VAL A 188 18.07 0.18 11.85
CA VAL A 188 18.74 -1.11 12.09
C VAL A 188 19.72 -1.05 13.28
N GLN A 189 19.46 -0.15 14.23
CA GLN A 189 20.38 0.13 15.34
C GLN A 189 20.31 -0.89 16.48
N SER A 190 19.19 -1.61 16.62
CA SER A 190 19.03 -2.65 17.66
C SER A 190 19.62 -3.99 17.23
N ASP A 191 19.98 -4.82 18.21
CA ASP A 191 20.43 -6.19 17.98
C ASP A 191 19.37 -7.03 17.27
N GLY A 192 19.82 -7.92 16.38
CA GLY A 192 18.97 -8.74 15.53
C GLY A 192 18.39 -8.03 14.30
N LEU A 193 18.67 -6.73 14.10
CA LEU A 193 18.34 -5.95 12.90
C LEU A 193 19.57 -5.79 11.99
N GLY A 194 19.39 -5.36 10.75
CA GLY A 194 20.45 -5.32 9.73
C GLY A 194 20.38 -6.54 8.82
N MET A 195 21.49 -6.90 8.18
CA MET A 195 21.48 -8.03 7.26
C MET A 195 21.20 -9.33 8.01
N ILE A 196 20.38 -10.21 7.44
CA ILE A 196 20.06 -11.50 8.07
C ILE A 196 21.33 -12.34 8.29
N SER A 197 22.28 -12.27 7.35
CA SER A 197 23.55 -13.01 7.38
C SER A 197 24.50 -12.60 8.51
N TRP A 198 24.23 -11.52 9.24
CA TRP A 198 25.06 -11.11 10.38
C TRP A 198 24.74 -11.87 11.66
N TRP A 199 23.56 -12.49 11.72
CA TRP A 199 23.00 -13.09 12.93
C TRP A 199 22.91 -14.62 12.85
N THR A 200 23.47 -15.20 11.80
CA THR A 200 23.53 -16.65 11.51
C THR A 200 24.96 -17.13 11.51
#